data_AF-A0A859FG72-F1
#
_entry.id   AF-A0A859FG72-F1
#
_cell.length_a   1.000
_cell.length_b   1.000
_cell.length_c   1.000
_cell.angle_alpha   90.00
_cell.angle_beta   90.00
_cell.angle_gamma   90.00
#
_symmetry.space_group_name_H-M   'P 1'
#
loop_
_entity.id
_entity.type
_entity.pdbx_description
1 polymer ?
#
loop_
_entity_poly.entity_id
_entity_poly.type
_entity_poly.pdbx_seq_one_letter_code
_entity_poly.pdbx_strand_id
1 'polypeptide(L)'
;MKRLIFWIGLSIFIGWSISILVNYPVYVQQTNYTLINSMVEGILFMAVMLGIYFFIIRTVEKKPNLASIQLLVGGVASLILAVVLL
;
A
#
# COMPACT_ATOMS: atom_id res chain seq x y z
N MET A 1 4.22 9.45 -19.98
CA MET A 1 3.68 9.41 -18.60
C MET A 1 3.43 8.01 -18.07
N LYS A 2 2.72 7.12 -18.79
CA LYS A 2 2.39 5.74 -18.31
C LYS A 2 3.58 4.93 -17.77
N ARG A 3 4.71 4.90 -18.51
CA ARG A 3 5.94 4.21 -18.05
C ARG A 3 6.53 4.81 -16.78
N LEU A 4 6.58 6.15 -16.68
CA LEU A 4 7.12 6.83 -15.51
C LEU A 4 6.31 6.49 -14.26
N ILE A 5 4.98 6.60 -14.35
CA ILE A 5 4.06 6.28 -13.26
C ILE A 5 4.22 4.81 -12.83
N PHE A 6 4.30 3.89 -13.78
CA PHE A 6 4.56 2.47 -13.48
C PHE A 6 5.85 2.26 -12.69
N TRP A 7 6.97 2.85 -13.14
CA TRP A 7 8.25 2.74 -12.47
C TRP A 7 8.25 3.39 -11.09
N ILE A 8 7.57 4.53 -10.91
CA ILE A 8 7.42 5.17 -9.59
C ILE A 8 6.74 4.22 -8.61
N GLY A 9 5.59 3.65 -8.96
CA GLY A 9 4.88 2.72 -8.09
C GLY A 9 5.72 1.49 -7.74
N LEU A 10 6.42 0.94 -8.74
CA LEU A 10 7.28 -0.22 -8.55
C LEU A 10 8.51 0.10 -7.67
N SER A 11 9.15 1.24 -7.87
CA SER A 11 10.28 1.69 -7.05
C SER A 11 9.87 1.93 -5.60
N ILE A 12 8.68 2.49 -5.35
CA ILE A 12 8.14 2.66 -4.00
C ILE A 12 7.94 1.29 -3.34
N PHE A 13 7.31 0.34 -4.02
CA PHE A 13 7.10 -1.02 -3.49
C PHE A 13 8.43 -1.73 -3.17
N ILE A 14 9.40 -1.66 -4.08
CA ILE A 14 10.71 -2.29 -3.90
C ILE A 14 11.46 -1.61 -2.74
N GLY A 15 11.54 -0.28 -2.73
CA GLY A 15 12.23 0.47 -1.69
C GLY A 15 11.64 0.23 -0.30
N TRP A 16 10.31 0.19 -0.21
CA TRP A 16 9.61 -0.12 1.02
C TRP A 16 9.86 -1.56 1.48
N SER A 17 9.84 -2.54 0.56
CA SER A 17 10.11 -3.95 0.88
C SER A 17 11.54 -4.16 1.37
N ILE A 18 12.52 -3.54 0.70
CA ILE A 18 13.92 -3.56 1.13
C ILE A 18 14.08 -2.90 2.50
N SER A 19 13.43 -1.75 2.73
CA SER A 19 13.49 -1.06 4.01
C SER A 19 13.03 -1.96 5.17
N ILE A 20 11.96 -2.73 4.99
CA ILE A 20 11.49 -3.67 6.02
C ILE A 20 12.42 -4.86 6.19
N LEU A 21 13.00 -5.39 5.12
CA LEU A 21 13.99 -6.46 5.22
C LEU A 21 15.21 -6.02 6.02
N VAL A 22 15.72 -4.81 5.74
CA VAL A 22 16.91 -4.26 6.42
C VAL A 22 16.61 -3.92 7.88
N ASN A 23 15.42 -3.40 8.17
CA ASN A 23 15.02 -3.00 9.53
C ASN A 23 14.27 -4.11 10.29
N TYR A 24 14.20 -5.33 9.73
CA TYR A 24 13.48 -6.45 10.35
C TYR A 24 13.84 -6.69 11.82
N PRO A 25 15.12 -6.63 12.24
CA PRO A 25 15.48 -6.83 13.65
C PRO A 25 14.77 -5.88 14.62
N VAL A 26 14.43 -4.66 14.18
CA VAL A 26 13.70 -3.66 14.99
C VAL A 26 12.26 -4.11 15.24
N TYR A 27 11.61 -4.70 14.22
CA TYR A 27 10.22 -5.14 14.30
C TYR A 27 10.03 -6.43 15.09
N VAL A 28 11.05 -7.30 15.11
CA VAL A 28 11.02 -8.56 15.89
C VAL A 28 11.02 -8.29 17.39
N GLN A 29 11.79 -7.30 17.87
CA GLN A 29 11.88 -7.01 19.30
C GLN A 29 10.56 -6.49 19.90
N GLN A 30 9.65 -5.99 19.06
CA GLN A 30 8.37 -5.41 19.49
C GLN A 30 7.19 -6.36 19.40
N THR A 31 7.33 -7.50 18.71
CA THR A 31 6.21 -8.40 18.39
C THR A 31 6.33 -9.71 19.15
N ASN A 32 5.90 -9.71 20.40
CA ASN A 32 5.93 -10.91 21.24
C ASN A 32 4.84 -11.95 20.92
N TYR A 33 3.80 -11.63 20.13
CA TYR A 33 2.65 -12.55 19.92
C TYR A 33 1.84 -12.28 18.63
N THR A 34 2.45 -12.34 17.44
CA THR A 34 1.68 -12.31 16.17
C THR A 34 1.65 -13.70 15.52
N LEU A 35 0.46 -14.11 15.02
CA LEU A 35 0.24 -15.37 14.30
C LEU A 35 1.00 -15.41 12.96
N ILE A 36 1.30 -14.23 12.39
CA ILE A 36 2.05 -14.04 11.15
C ILE A 36 3.26 -13.16 11.46
N ASN A 37 4.36 -13.41 10.78
CA ASN A 37 5.57 -12.62 10.91
C ASN A 37 5.31 -11.16 10.47
N SER A 38 5.63 -10.19 11.33
CA SER A 38 5.44 -8.73 11.11
C SER A 38 6.03 -8.22 9.79
N MET A 39 7.10 -8.87 9.30
CA MET A 39 7.68 -8.61 7.99
C MET A 39 6.73 -8.99 6.85
N VAL A 40 6.11 -10.17 6.96
CA VAL A 40 5.18 -10.70 5.96
C VAL A 40 3.90 -9.86 5.94
N GLU A 41 3.38 -9.50 7.11
CA GLU A 41 2.21 -8.61 7.21
C GLU A 41 2.46 -7.27 6.53
N GLY A 42 3.62 -6.68 6.77
CA GLY A 42 4.05 -5.50 6.06
C GLY A 42 4.04 -5.76 4.54
N ILE A 43 4.83 -6.72 4.05
CA ILE A 43 5.00 -6.93 2.60
C ILE A 43 3.67 -7.18 1.91
N LEU A 44 2.77 -7.91 2.56
CA LEU A 44 1.40 -8.09 2.10
C LEU A 44 0.63 -6.78 2.04
N PHE A 45 0.69 -5.95 3.09
CA PHE A 45 0.07 -4.63 3.09
C PHE A 45 0.54 -3.78 1.90
N MET A 46 1.84 -3.70 1.66
CA MET A 46 2.35 -2.88 0.56
C MET A 46 2.05 -3.50 -0.81
N ALA A 47 1.97 -4.82 -0.92
CA ALA A 47 1.53 -5.49 -2.14
C ALA A 47 0.06 -5.18 -2.46
N VAL A 48 -0.82 -5.15 -1.44
CA VAL A 48 -2.22 -4.72 -1.60
C VAL A 48 -2.29 -3.26 -2.06
N MET A 49 -1.50 -2.37 -1.44
CA MET A 49 -1.43 -0.96 -1.84
C MET A 49 -0.94 -0.79 -3.29
N LEU A 50 0.04 -1.57 -3.73
CA LEU A 50 0.50 -1.58 -5.12
C LEU A 50 -0.60 -2.09 -6.08
N GLY A 51 -1.37 -3.08 -5.67
CA GLY A 51 -2.54 -3.57 -6.41
C GLY A 51 -3.59 -2.48 -6.60
N ILE A 52 -3.96 -1.77 -5.52
CA ILE A 52 -4.89 -0.64 -5.54
C ILE A 52 -4.36 0.46 -6.47
N TYR A 53 -3.07 0.78 -6.39
CA TYR A 53 -2.42 1.76 -7.24
C TYR A 53 -2.57 1.44 -8.74
N PHE A 54 -2.25 0.21 -9.15
CA PHE A 54 -2.42 -0.20 -10.55
C PHE A 54 -3.88 -0.26 -10.99
N PHE A 55 -4.79 -0.62 -10.09
CA PHE A 55 -6.23 -0.61 -10.35
C PHE A 55 -6.74 0.82 -10.64
N ILE A 56 -6.34 1.79 -9.83
CA ILE A 56 -6.71 3.20 -10.02
C ILE A 56 -6.14 3.73 -11.33
N ILE A 57 -4.86 3.47 -11.63
CA ILE A 57 -4.25 3.90 -12.90
C ILE A 57 -5.01 3.37 -14.10
N ARG A 58 -5.36 2.07 -14.10
CA ARG A 58 -6.17 1.48 -15.17
C ARG A 58 -7.55 2.16 -15.28
N THR A 59 -8.13 2.58 -14.17
CA THR A 59 -9.41 3.29 -14.16
C THR A 59 -9.28 4.71 -14.69
N VAL A 60 -8.23 5.45 -14.32
CA VAL A 60 -7.95 6.81 -14.82
C VAL A 60 -7.90 6.83 -16.34
N GLU A 61 -7.24 5.86 -16.96
CA GLU A 61 -7.09 5.80 -18.42
C GLU A 61 -8.41 5.56 -19.17
N LYS A 62 -9.37 4.87 -18.54
CA LYS A 62 -10.64 4.52 -19.19
C LYS A 62 -11.78 5.45 -18.81
N LYS A 63 -11.85 5.85 -17.54
CA LYS A 63 -12.97 6.55 -16.90
C LYS A 63 -12.44 7.46 -15.77
N PRO A 64 -11.89 8.64 -16.08
CA PRO A 64 -11.26 9.51 -15.09
C PRO A 64 -12.22 9.92 -13.96
N ASN A 65 -13.50 10.17 -14.27
CA ASN A 65 -14.51 10.49 -13.26
C ASN A 65 -14.71 9.37 -12.23
N LEU A 66 -14.68 8.10 -12.66
CA LEU A 66 -14.77 6.98 -11.72
C LEU A 66 -13.50 6.87 -10.86
N ALA A 67 -12.33 7.15 -11.41
CA ALA A 67 -11.10 7.15 -10.64
C ALA A 67 -11.11 8.22 -9.53
N SER A 68 -11.65 9.41 -9.81
CA SER A 68 -11.84 10.45 -8.79
C SER A 68 -12.80 9.99 -7.68
N ILE A 69 -13.90 9.32 -8.02
CA ILE A 69 -14.84 8.77 -7.05
C ILE A 69 -14.17 7.66 -6.23
N GLN A 70 -13.41 6.76 -6.85
CA GLN A 70 -12.65 5.71 -6.16
C GLN A 70 -11.65 6.29 -5.15
N LEU A 71 -10.93 7.34 -5.53
CA LEU A 71 -10.00 8.03 -4.64
C LEU A 71 -10.70 8.71 -3.48
N LEU A 72 -11.84 9.38 -3.73
CA LEU A 72 -12.60 10.06 -2.69
C LEU A 72 -13.20 9.06 -1.70
N VAL A 73 -13.91 8.04 -2.20
CA VAL A 73 -14.52 7.00 -1.35
C VAL A 73 -13.45 6.20 -0.61
N GLY A 74 -12.37 5.81 -1.29
CA GLY A 74 -11.26 5.10 -0.68
C GLY A 74 -10.56 5.94 0.40
N GLY A 75 -10.34 7.23 0.15
CA GLY A 75 -9.76 8.15 1.13
C GLY A 75 -10.65 8.33 2.37
N VAL A 76 -11.96 8.56 2.16
CA VAL A 76 -12.93 8.69 3.27
C VAL A 76 -13.01 7.40 4.06
N ALA A 77 -13.10 6.24 3.41
CA ALA A 77 -13.13 4.95 4.08
C ALA A 77 -11.87 4.70 4.91
N SER A 78 -10.69 4.99 4.36
CA SER A 78 -9.42 4.88 5.09
C SER A 78 -9.35 5.79 6.31
N LEU A 79 -9.87 7.03 6.22
CA LEU A 79 -9.92 7.94 7.36
C LEU A 79 -10.86 7.43 8.46
N ILE A 80 -12.04 6.94 8.09
CA ILE A 80 -12.99 6.37 9.05
C ILE A 80 -12.36 5.15 9.73
N LEU A 81 -11.77 4.24 8.96
CA LEU A 81 -11.09 3.06 9.51
C LEU A 81 -9.94 3.45 10.43
N ALA A 82 -9.15 4.46 10.05
CA ALA A 82 -8.08 4.97 10.89
C ALA A 82 -8.62 5.47 12.23
N VAL A 83 -9.70 6.26 12.24
CA VAL A 83 -10.29 6.78 13.49
C VAL A 83 -10.91 5.69 14.35
N VAL A 84 -11.51 4.66 13.76
CA VAL A 84 -12.21 3.58 14.49
C VAL A 84 -11.26 2.52 15.03
N LEU A 85 -10.14 2.26 14.34
CA LEU A 85 -9.17 1.23 14.70
C LEU A 85 -7.93 1.75 15.43
N LEU A 86 -7.76 3.08 15.56
CA LEU A 86 -6.79 3.72 16.47
C LEU A 86 -7.27 3.66 17.91
#